data_AF-Q8ZT53-F1
#
_entry.id   AF-Q8ZT53-F1
#
_cell.length_a   1.000
_cell.length_b   1.000
_cell.length_c   1.000
_cell.angle_alpha   90.00
_cell.angle_beta   90.00
_cell.angle_gamma   90.00
#
_symmetry.space_group_name_H-M   'P 1'
#
loop_
_entity.id
_entity.type
_entity.pdbx_description
1 polymer ?
#
loop_
_entity_poly.entity_id
_entity_poly.type
_entity_poly.pdbx_seq_one_letter_code
_entity_poly.pdbx_strand_id
1 'polypeptide(L)' 'MGGRQRTSLFMTSEEEAKKLGIATEEEEEEKKKKKKEEKEGERKKKK' A
#
# COMPACT_ATOMS: atom_id res chain seq x y z
N MET A 1 -9.44 31.85 -3.03
CA MET A 1 -8.90 30.59 -2.47
C MET A 1 -7.70 30.18 -3.30
N GLY A 2 -6.51 30.72 -3.00
CA GLY A 2 -5.28 30.43 -3.76
C GLY A 2 -4.36 29.53 -2.96
N GLY A 3 -4.57 28.21 -3.04
CA GLY A 3 -3.69 27.24 -2.39
C GLY A 3 -2.48 26.97 -3.27
N ARG A 4 -1.27 27.14 -2.71
CA ARG A 4 -0.02 26.76 -3.37
C ARG A 4 -0.05 25.24 -3.58
N GLN A 5 -0.22 24.81 -4.82
CA GLN A 5 -0.18 23.39 -5.16
C GLN A 5 1.19 22.86 -4.76
N ARG A 6 1.21 21.82 -3.93
CA ARG A 6 2.43 21.07 -3.67
C ARG A 6 2.72 20.32 -4.95
N THR A 7 3.71 20.79 -5.71
CA THR A 7 4.30 20.00 -6.77
C THR A 7 5.16 18.93 -6.10
N SER A 8 4.96 17.68 -6.48
CA SER A 8 5.74 16.52 -6.01
C SER A 8 7.15 16.55 -6.63
N LEU A 9 7.92 17.59 -6.30
CA LEU A 9 9.20 17.91 -6.94
C LEU A 9 10.24 16.79 -6.79
N PHE A 10 10.04 15.86 -5.86
CA PHE A 10 10.83 14.65 -5.72
C PHE A 10 9.89 13.45 -5.54
N MET A 11 9.49 12.83 -6.65
CA MET A 11 8.92 11.48 -6.61
C MET A 11 10.08 10.51 -6.40
N THR A 12 10.13 9.87 -5.23
CA THR A 12 11.11 8.81 -4.96
C THR A 12 10.86 7.65 -5.92
N SER A 13 11.91 7.09 -6.50
CA SER A 13 11.80 5.89 -7.33
C SER A 13 11.32 4.70 -6.49
N GLU A 14 10.71 3.70 -7.12
CA GLU A 14 10.26 2.48 -6.44
C GLU A 14 11.41 1.74 -5.73
N GLU A 15 12.61 1.77 -6.31
CA GLU A 15 13.81 1.15 -5.73
C GLU A 15 14.31 1.88 -4.48
N GLU A 16 14.22 3.21 -4.46
CA GLU A 16 14.56 4.03 -3.29
C GLU A 16 13.48 3.92 -2.21
N ALA A 17 12.20 3.88 -2.59
CA ALA A 17 11.09 3.68 -1.65
C ALA A 17 11.23 2.35 -0.90
N LYS A 18 11.57 1.26 -1.61
CA LYS A 18 11.85 -0.05 -1.01
C LYS A 18 13.04 -0.01 -0.04
N LYS A 19 14.13 0.68 -0.40
CA LYS A 19 15.31 0.85 0.48
C LYS A 19 15.00 1.70 1.71
N LEU A 20 14.14 2.70 1.57
CA LEU A 20 13.71 3.60 2.64
C LEU A 20 12.58 3.01 3.51
N GLY A 21 12.11 1.80 3.20
CA GLY A 21 11.01 1.16 3.92
C GLY A 21 9.68 1.90 3.77
N ILE A 22 9.55 2.73 2.73
CA ILE A 22 8.31 3.43 2.39
C ILE A 22 7.43 2.40 1.68
N ALA A 23 6.38 1.94 2.37
CA ALA A 23 5.38 1.07 1.76
C ALA A 23 4.73 1.82 0.60
N THR A 24 4.87 1.28 -0.61
CA THR A 24 4.16 1.82 -1.77
C THR A 24 2.69 1.46 -1.68
N GLU A 25 1.83 2.27 -2.29
CA GLU A 25 0.37 2.04 -2.26
C GLU A 25 0.00 0.65 -2.81
N GLU A 26 0.75 0.15 -3.80
CA GLU A 26 0.61 -1.22 -4.31
C GLU A 26 0.88 -2.29 -3.24
N GLU A 27 1.93 -2.12 -2.44
CA GLU A 27 2.29 -3.07 -1.39
C GLU A 27 1.28 -3.06 -0.22
N GLU A 28 0.68 -1.90 0.08
CA GLU A 28 -0.43 -1.80 1.03
C GLU A 28 -1.71 -2.47 0.52
N GLU A 29 -2.07 -2.28 -0.75
CA GLU A 29 -3.24 -2.93 -1.35
C GLU A 29 -3.10 -4.45 -1.38
N GLU A 30 -1.91 -4.96 -1.72
CA GLU A 30 -1.64 -6.40 -1.77
C GLU A 30 -1.75 -7.04 -0.38
N LYS A 31 -1.19 -6.37 0.65
CA LYS A 31 -1.31 -6.81 2.06
C LYS A 31 -2.76 -6.81 2.53
N LYS A 32 -3.57 -5.83 2.13
CA LYS A 32 -5.00 -5.77 2.47
C LYS A 32 -5.79 -6.91 1.80
N LYS A 33 -5.53 -7.22 0.53
CA LYS A 33 -6.18 -8.33 -0.19
C LYS A 33 -5.85 -9.68 0.43
N LYS A 34 -4.57 -9.99 0.68
CA LYS A 34 -4.12 -11.24 1.31
C LYS A 34 -4.77 -11.45 2.69
N LYS A 35 -4.81 -10.41 3.52
CA LYS A 35 -5.43 -10.46 4.86
C LYS A 35 -6.95 -10.70 4.83
N LYS A 36 -7.61 -10.31 3.74
CA LYS A 36 -9.05 -10.52 3.55
C LYS A 36 -9.34 -11.95 3.10
N GLU A 37 -8.54 -12.48 2.18
CA GLU A 37 -8.62 -13.87 1.73
C GLU A 37 -8.30 -14.89 2.84
N GLU A 38 -7.27 -14.65 3.67
CA GLU A 38 -6.96 -15.53 4.81
C GLU A 38 -8.13 -15.61 5.80
N LYS A 39 -8.74 -14.47 6.14
CA LYS A 39 -9.91 -14.44 7.03
C LYS A 39 -11.11 -15.16 6.44
N GLU A 40 -11.31 -15.10 5.13
CA GLU A 40 -12.40 -15.79 4.47
C GLU A 40 -12.14 -17.31 4.36
N GLY A 41 -10.88 -17.70 4.12
CA GLY A 41 -10.43 -19.09 4.11
C GLY A 41 -10.56 -19.78 5.46
N GLU A 42 -10.21 -19.11 6.56
CA GLU A 42 -10.41 -19.63 7.92
C GLU A 42 -11.90 -19.80 8.27
N ARG A 43 -12.76 -18.87 7.84
CA ARG A 43 -14.21 -18.96 8.06
C ARG A 43 -14.85 -20.12 7.30
N LYS A 44 -14.35 -20.43 6.10
CA LYS A 44 -14.81 -21.60 5.31
C LYS A 44 -14.28 -22.92 5.87
N LYS A 45 -13.09 -22.95 6.46
CA LYS A 45 -12.52 -24.17 7.09
C LYS A 45 -13.14 -24.52 8.44
N LYS A 46 -13.76 -23.56 9.13
CA LYS A 46 -14.41 -23.77 10.45
C LYS A 46 -15.90 -24.15 10.36
N LYS A 47 -16.46 -24.26 9.15
CA LYS A 47 -17.86 -24.59 8.90
C LYS A 47 -17.98 -26.01 8.37
#